data_AF-A0A1N6YA12-F1
#
_entry.id   AF-A0A1N6YA12-F1
#
_cell.length_a   1.000
_cell.length_b   1.000
_cell.length_c   1.000
_cell.angle_alpha   90.00
_cell.angle_beta   90.00
_cell.angle_gamma   90.00
#
_symmetry.space_group_name_H-M   'P 1'
#
loop_
_entity.id
_entity.type
_entity.pdbx_description
1 polymer ?
#
loop_
_entity_poly.entity_id
_entity_poly.type
_entity_poly.pdbx_seq_one_letter_code
_entity_poly.pdbx_strand_id
1 'polypeptide(L)'
;MSTEAPEILLSHYLKTLKLPTFQREYQKLARLCATEGVDHVGYLTRLAEREMIERDRRKVERRIKAAKFPVVKSLDSFDFAAIPKLNKMQVLDLARCEWIERRENVIALGPSGTGKTHVALGLGLAACQKGLSVGFTTAAALVSEMMEARDERRLIRFQKQMAAYKLLIIDELGFVPLSSKRQGEAVQAV
;
A
#
# COMPACT_ATOMS: atom_id res chain seq x y z
N MET A 1 -40.41 0.23 -30.45
CA MET A 1 -39.29 1.21 -30.46
C MET A 1 -39.11 1.73 -29.04
N SER A 2 -37.85 1.90 -28.58
CA SER A 2 -37.40 2.58 -27.35
C SER A 2 -37.20 1.80 -26.02
N THR A 3 -36.78 0.54 -26.03
CA THR A 3 -36.23 -0.12 -24.80
C THR A 3 -34.71 0.07 -24.65
N GLU A 4 -33.98 0.29 -25.74
CA GLU A 4 -32.51 0.43 -25.72
C GLU A 4 -32.04 1.84 -25.34
N ALA A 5 -32.85 2.88 -25.59
CA ALA A 5 -32.46 4.27 -25.36
C ALA A 5 -32.11 4.57 -23.89
N PRO A 6 -32.91 4.11 -22.89
CA PRO A 6 -32.57 4.29 -21.48
C PRO A 6 -31.27 3.56 -21.08
N GLU A 7 -31.02 2.35 -21.58
CA GLU A 7 -29.81 1.58 -21.25
C GLU A 7 -28.54 2.20 -21.85
N ILE A 8 -28.63 2.72 -23.08
CA ILE A 8 -27.53 3.43 -23.74
C ILE A 8 -27.19 4.71 -22.97
N LEU A 9 -28.20 5.50 -22.59
CA LEU A 9 -28.01 6.71 -21.80
C LEU A 9 -27.42 6.39 -20.41
N LEU A 10 -27.94 5.37 -19.74
CA LEU A 10 -27.42 4.92 -18.45
C LEU A 10 -25.96 4.50 -18.55
N SER A 11 -25.58 3.70 -19.57
CA SER A 11 -24.19 3.28 -19.80
C SER A 11 -23.27 4.49 -20.02
N HIS A 12 -23.71 5.48 -20.80
CA HIS A 12 -22.98 6.72 -21.01
C HIS A 12 -22.80 7.50 -19.69
N TYR A 13 -23.87 7.69 -18.91
CA TYR A 13 -23.80 8.40 -17.64
C TYR A 13 -22.91 7.70 -16.62
N LEU A 14 -23.01 6.37 -16.48
CA LEU A 14 -22.16 5.60 -15.56
C LEU A 14 -20.69 5.67 -15.94
N LYS A 15 -20.37 5.70 -17.25
CA LYS A 15 -18.99 5.91 -17.73
C LYS A 15 -18.50 7.32 -17.39
N THR A 16 -19.31 8.35 -17.63
CA THR A 16 -18.98 9.75 -17.34
C THR A 16 -18.78 9.99 -15.84
N LEU A 17 -19.63 9.40 -15.00
CA LEU A 17 -19.54 9.45 -13.53
C LEU A 17 -18.44 8.54 -12.95
N LYS A 18 -17.75 7.75 -13.79
CA LYS A 18 -16.72 6.78 -13.40
C LYS A 18 -17.25 5.76 -12.38
N LEU A 19 -18.42 5.18 -12.66
CA LEU A 19 -19.08 4.13 -11.86
C LEU A 19 -19.00 2.76 -12.58
N PRO A 20 -17.80 2.17 -12.73
CA PRO A 20 -17.61 0.93 -13.48
C PRO A 20 -18.27 -0.30 -12.82
N THR A 21 -18.43 -0.32 -11.49
CA THR A 21 -19.10 -1.43 -10.81
C THR A 21 -20.60 -1.35 -11.02
N PHE A 22 -21.18 -0.15 -10.99
CA PHE A 22 -22.57 0.06 -11.44
C PHE A 22 -22.75 -0.49 -12.85
N GLN A 23 -21.91 -0.06 -13.80
CA GLN A 23 -22.05 -0.46 -15.20
C GLN A 23 -22.02 -1.98 -15.40
N ARG A 24 -21.19 -2.69 -14.61
CA ARG A 24 -21.05 -4.15 -14.69
C ARG A 24 -22.14 -4.92 -13.96
N GLU A 25 -22.68 -4.38 -12.86
CA GLU A 25 -23.46 -5.18 -11.90
C GLU A 25 -24.92 -4.76 -11.73
N TYR A 26 -25.33 -3.57 -12.22
CA TYR A 26 -26.67 -3.02 -11.96
C TYR A 26 -27.80 -3.99 -12.37
N GLN A 27 -27.73 -4.59 -13.57
CA GLN A 27 -28.77 -5.53 -14.05
C GLN A 27 -28.84 -6.79 -13.18
N LYS A 28 -27.68 -7.38 -12.86
CA LYS A 28 -27.61 -8.60 -12.06
C LYS A 28 -28.17 -8.35 -10.66
N LEU A 29 -27.82 -7.22 -10.06
CA LEU A 29 -28.28 -6.86 -8.73
C LEU A 29 -29.76 -6.47 -8.71
N ALA A 30 -30.27 -5.83 -9.76
CA ALA A 30 -31.68 -5.51 -9.89
C ALA A 30 -32.55 -6.78 -9.91
N ARG A 31 -32.14 -7.81 -10.66
CA ARG A 31 -32.83 -9.11 -10.69
C ARG A 31 -32.84 -9.79 -9.32
N LEU A 32 -31.70 -9.77 -8.62
CA LEU A 32 -31.59 -10.34 -7.27
C LEU A 32 -32.47 -9.59 -6.25
N CYS A 33 -32.46 -8.26 -6.28
CA CYS A 33 -33.26 -7.44 -5.38
C CYS A 33 -34.77 -7.63 -5.63
N ALA A 34 -35.18 -7.78 -6.90
CA ALA A 34 -36.56 -8.09 -7.25
C ALA A 34 -37.00 -9.46 -6.70
N THR A 35 -36.13 -10.48 -6.72
CA THR A 35 -36.44 -11.80 -6.13
C THR A 35 -36.49 -11.78 -4.60
N GLU A 36 -35.70 -10.92 -3.97
CA GLU A 36 -35.64 -10.78 -2.50
C GLU A 36 -36.68 -9.81 -1.93
N GLY A 37 -37.50 -9.16 -2.78
CA GLY A 37 -38.47 -8.15 -2.35
C GLY A 37 -37.84 -6.87 -1.81
N VAL A 38 -36.60 -6.58 -2.20
CA VAL A 38 -35.88 -5.36 -1.79
C VAL A 38 -36.40 -4.18 -2.60
N ASP A 39 -36.71 -3.08 -1.92
CA ASP A 39 -37.22 -1.87 -2.53
C ASP A 39 -36.14 -1.13 -3.37
N HIS A 40 -36.57 -0.08 -4.08
CA HIS A 40 -35.67 0.67 -4.96
C HIS A 40 -34.52 1.35 -4.21
N VAL A 41 -34.78 1.83 -2.99
CA VAL A 41 -33.76 2.45 -2.14
C VAL A 41 -32.76 1.39 -1.68
N GLY A 42 -33.22 0.21 -1.25
CA GLY A 42 -32.35 -0.91 -0.87
C GLY A 42 -31.48 -1.42 -2.02
N TYR A 43 -32.03 -1.52 -3.23
CA TYR A 43 -31.27 -1.85 -4.43
C TYR A 43 -30.15 -0.82 -4.69
N LEU A 44 -30.49 0.47 -4.67
CA LEU A 44 -29.54 1.54 -4.93
C LEU A 44 -28.43 1.57 -3.86
N THR A 45 -28.79 1.39 -2.59
CA THR A 45 -27.84 1.28 -1.48
C THR A 45 -26.86 0.14 -1.71
N ARG A 46 -27.35 -1.07 -1.99
CA ARG A 46 -26.49 -2.24 -2.24
C ARG A 46 -25.58 -2.05 -3.45
N LEU A 47 -26.06 -1.38 -4.50
CA LEU A 47 -25.25 -1.09 -5.68
C LEU A 47 -24.14 -0.07 -5.36
N ALA A 48 -24.47 0.97 -4.59
CA ALA A 48 -23.53 1.98 -4.10
C ALA A 48 -22.46 1.37 -3.19
N GLU A 49 -22.83 0.49 -2.26
CA GLU A 49 -21.92 -0.24 -1.39
C GLU A 49 -20.89 -1.05 -2.18
N ARG A 50 -21.33 -1.78 -3.21
CA ARG A 50 -20.42 -2.57 -4.08
C ARG A 50 -19.43 -1.70 -4.82
N GLU A 51 -19.87 -0.55 -5.33
CA GLU A 51 -18.98 0.42 -5.97
C GLU A 51 -17.97 0.99 -4.98
N MET A 52 -18.40 1.32 -3.76
CA MET A 52 -17.51 1.82 -2.70
C MET A 52 -16.43 0.79 -2.33
N ILE A 53 -16.82 -0.46 -2.07
CA ILE A 53 -15.90 -1.56 -1.75
C ILE A 53 -14.87 -1.75 -2.87
N GLU A 54 -15.33 -1.80 -4.12
CA GLU A 54 -14.46 -2.03 -5.26
C GLU A 54 -13.55 -0.82 -5.54
N ARG A 55 -14.02 0.41 -5.29
CA ARG A 55 -13.18 1.61 -5.36
C ARG A 55 -12.07 1.58 -4.33
N ASP A 56 -12.37 1.23 -3.09
CA ASP A 56 -11.38 1.18 -2.03
C ASP A 56 -10.37 0.06 -2.26
N ARG A 57 -10.82 -1.11 -2.72
CA ARG A 57 -9.96 -2.20 -3.18
C ARG A 57 -8.98 -1.71 -4.26
N ARG A 58 -9.47 -1.07 -5.32
CA ARG A 58 -8.59 -0.56 -6.41
C ARG A 58 -7.63 0.52 -5.93
N LYS A 59 -8.03 1.38 -4.97
CA LYS A 59 -7.11 2.36 -4.37
C LYS A 59 -5.97 1.66 -3.64
N VAL A 60 -6.27 0.61 -2.86
CA VAL A 60 -5.26 -0.18 -2.16
C VAL A 60 -4.34 -0.90 -3.15
N GLU A 61 -4.89 -1.58 -4.17
CA GLU A 61 -4.11 -2.26 -5.22
C GLU A 61 -3.17 -1.30 -5.96
N ARG A 62 -3.65 -0.09 -6.29
CA ARG A 62 -2.81 0.95 -6.91
C ARG A 62 -1.66 1.38 -6.00
N ARG A 63 -1.88 1.51 -4.69
CA ARG A 63 -0.82 1.86 -3.73
C ARG A 63 0.20 0.75 -3.59
N ILE A 64 -0.24 -0.51 -3.47
CA ILE A 64 0.65 -1.67 -3.43
C ILE A 64 1.52 -1.72 -4.68
N LYS A 65 0.92 -1.52 -5.87
CA LYS A 65 1.67 -1.46 -7.13
C LYS A 65 2.66 -0.28 -7.16
N ALA A 66 2.26 0.89 -6.68
CA ALA A 66 3.12 2.08 -6.62
C ALA A 66 4.28 1.94 -5.62
N ALA A 67 4.13 1.10 -4.60
CA ALA A 67 5.15 0.86 -3.58
C ALA A 67 6.34 0.04 -4.09
N LYS A 68 6.19 -0.68 -5.22
CA LYS A 68 7.26 -1.47 -5.86
C LYS A 68 7.91 -2.50 -4.92
N PHE A 69 7.12 -3.19 -4.11
CA PHE A 69 7.61 -4.28 -3.29
C PHE A 69 8.24 -5.39 -4.17
N PRO A 70 9.39 -5.97 -3.78
CA PRO A 70 9.98 -7.11 -4.50
C PRO A 70 9.09 -8.36 -4.44
N VAL A 71 8.36 -8.51 -3.33
CA VAL A 71 7.33 -9.53 -3.14
C VAL A 71 6.25 -8.98 -2.22
N VAL A 72 4.98 -9.34 -2.48
CA VAL A 72 3.87 -8.96 -1.60
C VAL A 72 3.71 -10.06 -0.54
N LYS A 73 4.01 -9.73 0.72
CA LYS A 73 3.83 -10.61 1.87
C LYS A 73 3.06 -9.90 2.97
N SER A 74 2.03 -10.56 3.50
CA SER A 74 1.29 -10.07 4.67
C SER A 74 1.96 -10.52 5.97
N LEU A 75 1.62 -9.84 7.06
CA LEU A 75 1.99 -10.31 8.40
C LEU A 75 1.22 -11.58 8.79
N ASP A 76 0.04 -11.83 8.20
CA ASP A 76 -0.75 -13.03 8.46
C ASP A 76 -0.03 -14.31 8.01
N SER A 77 0.82 -14.22 6.99
CA SER A 77 1.65 -15.34 6.53
C SER A 77 3.01 -15.41 7.21
N PHE A 78 3.29 -14.53 8.19
CA PHE A 78 4.53 -14.54 8.93
C PHE A 78 4.46 -15.54 10.09
N ASP A 79 5.39 -16.51 10.09
CA ASP A 79 5.51 -17.45 11.18
C ASP A 79 6.30 -16.82 12.36
N PHE A 80 5.56 -16.27 13.32
CA PHE A 80 6.14 -15.74 14.55
C PHE A 80 6.75 -16.83 15.45
N ALA A 81 6.32 -18.10 15.31
CA ALA A 81 6.88 -19.21 16.08
C ALA A 81 8.29 -19.57 15.60
N ALA A 82 8.59 -19.36 14.31
CA ALA A 82 9.93 -19.54 13.76
C ALA A 82 10.96 -18.54 14.31
N ILE A 83 10.52 -17.39 14.85
CA ILE A 83 11.41 -16.37 15.43
C ILE A 83 10.89 -15.96 16.82
N PRO A 84 11.08 -16.78 17.87
CA PRO A 84 10.51 -16.54 19.19
C PRO A 84 10.98 -15.26 19.87
N LYS A 85 12.14 -14.74 19.48
CA LYS A 85 12.69 -13.48 20.00
C LYS A 85 11.98 -12.23 19.45
N LEU A 86 11.21 -12.37 18.36
CA LEU A 86 10.47 -11.24 17.80
C LEU A 86 9.18 -11.03 18.58
N ASN A 87 9.01 -9.84 19.15
CA ASN A 87 7.80 -9.51 19.89
C ASN A 87 6.61 -9.32 18.92
N LYS A 88 5.77 -10.36 18.81
CA LYS A 88 4.56 -10.34 17.98
C LYS A 88 3.64 -9.15 18.29
N MET A 89 3.45 -8.82 19.57
CA MET A 89 2.57 -7.72 19.97
C MET A 89 3.09 -6.38 19.46
N GLN A 90 4.39 -6.16 19.52
CA GLN A 90 5.02 -4.95 18.99
C GLN A 90 4.87 -4.86 17.46
N VAL A 91 5.05 -5.97 16.74
CA VAL A 91 4.86 -5.98 15.27
C VAL A 91 3.41 -5.67 14.89
N LEU A 92 2.45 -6.24 15.60
CA LEU A 92 1.02 -5.98 15.38
C LEU A 92 0.64 -4.55 15.74
N ASP A 93 1.27 -3.95 16.75
CA ASP A 93 1.10 -2.54 17.09
C ASP A 93 1.66 -1.63 15.98
N LEU A 94 2.86 -1.93 15.47
CA LEU A 94 3.43 -1.23 14.32
C LEU A 94 2.57 -1.36 13.07
N ALA A 95 1.86 -2.47 12.87
CA ALA A 95 0.93 -2.66 11.76
C ALA A 95 -0.28 -1.72 11.82
N ARG A 96 -0.53 -1.07 12.97
CA ARG A 96 -1.53 0.00 13.10
C ARG A 96 -1.06 1.33 12.51
N CYS A 97 0.21 1.46 12.13
CA CYS A 97 0.76 2.62 11.43
C CYS A 97 0.69 3.97 12.19
N GLU A 98 0.32 3.99 13.46
CA GLU A 98 0.23 5.24 14.24
C GLU A 98 1.61 5.92 14.35
N TRP A 99 2.68 5.13 14.43
CA TRP A 99 4.07 5.60 14.39
C TRP A 99 4.40 6.35 13.09
N ILE A 100 3.77 6.00 11.96
CA ILE A 100 3.94 6.70 10.68
C ILE A 100 3.32 8.09 10.75
N GLU A 101 2.15 8.21 11.38
CA GLU A 101 1.46 9.50 11.57
C GLU A 101 2.25 10.41 12.51
N ARG A 102 2.86 9.83 13.55
CA ARG A 102 3.79 10.52 14.47
C ARG A 102 5.16 10.82 13.86
N ARG A 103 5.44 10.32 12.64
CA ARG A 103 6.73 10.45 11.93
C ARG A 103 7.91 9.84 12.71
N GLU A 104 7.65 8.74 13.41
CA GLU A 104 8.67 7.95 14.07
C GLU A 104 9.37 7.03 13.07
N ASN A 105 10.63 6.67 13.36
CA ASN A 105 11.38 5.73 12.53
C ASN A 105 11.40 4.36 13.20
N VAL A 106 11.26 3.30 12.40
CA VAL A 106 11.42 1.92 12.86
C VAL A 106 12.70 1.37 12.25
N ILE A 107 13.60 0.88 13.10
CA ILE A 107 14.85 0.24 12.69
C ILE A 107 14.80 -1.23 13.09
N ALA A 108 14.86 -2.12 12.11
CA ALA A 108 14.93 -3.56 12.35
C ALA A 108 16.39 -4.01 12.41
N LEU A 109 16.86 -4.40 13.60
CA LEU A 109 18.23 -4.89 13.82
C LEU A 109 18.22 -6.40 14.10
N GLY A 110 19.18 -7.12 13.52
CA GLY A 110 19.38 -8.54 13.81
C GLY A 110 20.12 -9.29 12.71
N PRO A 111 20.56 -10.53 12.97
CA PRO A 111 21.25 -11.39 12.01
C PRO A 111 20.50 -11.56 10.69
N SER A 112 21.19 -11.92 9.61
CA SER A 112 20.52 -12.28 8.36
C SER A 112 19.56 -13.47 8.58
N GLY A 113 18.48 -13.53 7.79
CA GLY A 113 17.50 -14.61 7.86
C GLY A 113 16.45 -14.50 8.97
N THR A 114 16.46 -13.48 9.83
CA THR A 114 15.49 -13.31 10.92
C THR A 114 14.17 -12.65 10.52
N GLY A 115 13.79 -12.72 9.24
CA GLY A 115 12.49 -12.21 8.77
C GLY A 115 12.31 -10.69 8.71
N LYS A 116 13.37 -9.88 8.93
CA LYS A 116 13.30 -8.40 8.91
C LYS A 116 12.64 -7.85 7.64
N THR A 117 13.08 -8.31 6.47
CA THR A 117 12.50 -7.93 5.18
C THR A 117 11.02 -8.30 5.10
N HIS A 118 10.61 -9.48 5.58
CA HIS A 118 9.20 -9.87 5.59
C HIS A 118 8.39 -8.94 6.49
N VAL A 119 8.85 -8.67 7.71
CA VAL A 119 8.17 -7.74 8.63
C VAL A 119 8.04 -6.36 7.99
N ALA A 120 9.11 -5.83 7.38
CA ALA A 120 9.07 -4.55 6.68
C ALA A 120 8.04 -4.54 5.55
N LEU A 121 8.01 -5.57 4.71
CA LEU A 121 7.02 -5.73 3.63
C LEU A 121 5.59 -5.82 4.18
N GLY A 122 5.40 -6.56 5.28
CA GLY A 122 4.10 -6.69 5.94
C GLY A 122 3.60 -5.36 6.51
N LEU A 123 4.48 -4.58 7.14
CA LEU A 123 4.16 -3.22 7.60
C LEU A 123 3.86 -2.27 6.43
N GLY A 124 4.62 -2.38 5.32
CA GLY A 124 4.35 -1.63 4.09
C GLY A 124 3.00 -1.97 3.46
N LEU A 125 2.61 -3.24 3.49
CA LEU A 125 1.30 -3.68 3.01
C LEU A 125 0.17 -3.14 3.91
N ALA A 126 0.33 -3.20 5.24
CA ALA A 126 -0.63 -2.64 6.18
C ALA A 126 -0.80 -1.12 5.99
N ALA A 127 0.30 -0.40 5.76
CA ALA A 127 0.26 1.03 5.45
C ALA A 127 -0.49 1.32 4.13
N CYS A 128 -0.27 0.53 3.08
CA CYS A 128 -1.03 0.63 1.83
C CYS A 128 -2.54 0.43 2.04
N GLN A 129 -2.93 -0.54 2.88
CA GLN A 129 -4.33 -0.84 3.23
C GLN A 129 -4.97 0.31 4.02
N LYS A 130 -4.21 0.99 4.89
CA LYS A 130 -4.63 2.23 5.56
C LYS A 130 -4.61 3.48 4.67
N GLY A 131 -4.29 3.33 3.38
CA GLY A 131 -4.34 4.40 2.41
C GLY A 131 -3.11 5.32 2.39
N LEU A 132 -2.03 4.94 3.07
CA LEU A 132 -0.77 5.67 3.10
C LEU A 132 0.06 5.39 1.83
N SER A 133 0.78 6.41 1.35
CA SER A 133 1.74 6.22 0.25
C SER A 133 3.00 5.53 0.79
N VAL A 134 3.38 4.43 0.18
CA VAL A 134 4.55 3.64 0.56
C VAL A 134 5.51 3.56 -0.61
N GLY A 135 6.81 3.59 -0.34
CA GLY A 135 7.87 3.27 -1.30
C GLY A 135 8.81 2.22 -0.69
N PHE A 136 9.32 1.32 -1.53
CA PHE A 136 10.35 0.35 -1.16
C PHE A 136 11.59 0.55 -2.03
N THR A 137 12.76 0.47 -1.40
CA THR A 137 14.06 0.46 -2.09
C THR A 137 15.09 -0.29 -1.25
N THR A 138 16.16 -0.77 -1.86
CA THR A 138 17.35 -1.17 -1.11
C THR A 138 18.26 0.03 -0.91
N ALA A 139 19.09 0.00 0.13
CA ALA A 139 20.04 1.07 0.39
C ALA A 139 21.01 1.28 -0.79
N ALA A 140 21.49 0.19 -1.40
CA ALA A 140 22.34 0.24 -2.58
C ALA A 140 21.64 0.87 -3.79
N ALA A 141 20.39 0.46 -4.08
CA ALA A 141 19.62 1.03 -5.19
C ALA A 141 19.32 2.52 -4.96
N LEU A 142 18.99 2.91 -3.72
CA LEU A 142 18.76 4.30 -3.36
C LEU A 142 20.01 5.17 -3.60
N VAL A 143 21.18 4.71 -3.17
CA VAL A 143 22.45 5.43 -3.39
C VAL A 143 22.77 5.54 -4.88
N SER A 144 22.59 4.45 -5.64
CA SER A 144 22.78 4.46 -7.10
C SER A 144 21.88 5.48 -7.79
N GLU A 145 20.59 5.46 -7.51
CA GLU A 145 19.60 6.41 -8.05
C GLU A 145 19.90 7.85 -7.66
N MET A 146 20.39 8.09 -6.44
CA MET A 146 20.80 9.43 -6.00
C MET A 146 22.03 9.94 -6.74
N MET A 147 23.02 9.07 -7.00
CA MET A 147 24.22 9.44 -7.78
C MET A 147 23.85 9.80 -9.22
N GLU A 148 23.07 8.95 -9.88
CA GLU A 148 22.57 9.21 -11.24
C GLU A 148 21.73 10.49 -11.31
N ALA A 149 20.81 10.66 -10.36
CA ALA A 149 19.99 11.87 -10.27
C ALA A 149 20.83 13.15 -10.07
N ARG A 150 21.96 13.06 -9.37
CA ARG A 150 22.89 14.19 -9.21
C ARG A 150 23.57 14.52 -10.53
N ASP A 151 24.07 13.50 -11.22
CA ASP A 151 24.81 13.68 -12.47
C ASP A 151 23.91 14.26 -13.57
N GLU A 152 22.62 13.87 -13.59
CA GLU A 152 21.59 14.40 -14.48
C GLU A 152 20.93 15.71 -13.99
N ARG A 153 21.43 16.31 -12.90
CA ARG A 153 20.87 17.54 -12.28
C ARG A 153 19.39 17.44 -11.87
N ARG A 154 18.88 16.22 -11.62
CA ARG A 154 17.51 15.93 -11.14
C ARG A 154 17.42 15.57 -9.65
N LEU A 155 18.50 15.68 -8.88
CA LEU A 155 18.57 15.26 -7.47
C LEU A 155 17.47 15.86 -6.58
N ILE A 156 17.21 17.17 -6.71
CA ILE A 156 16.15 17.84 -5.92
C ILE A 156 14.77 17.24 -6.21
N ARG A 157 14.51 16.88 -7.48
CA ARG A 157 13.25 16.25 -7.90
C ARG A 157 13.12 14.85 -7.30
N PHE A 158 14.20 14.09 -7.31
CA PHE A 158 14.26 12.76 -6.72
C PHE A 158 14.01 12.80 -5.20
N GLN A 159 14.68 13.71 -4.48
CA GLN A 159 14.47 13.90 -3.04
C GLN A 159 13.03 14.27 -2.71
N LYS A 160 12.41 15.17 -3.49
CA LYS A 160 10.98 15.52 -3.33
C LYS A 160 10.07 14.32 -3.57
N GLN A 161 10.38 13.47 -4.54
CA GLN A 161 9.62 12.23 -4.78
C GLN A 161 9.73 11.27 -3.60
N MET A 162 10.94 11.06 -3.05
CA MET A 162 11.15 10.20 -1.88
C MET A 162 10.43 10.75 -0.64
N ALA A 163 10.48 12.06 -0.42
CA ALA A 163 9.80 12.73 0.70
C ALA A 163 8.26 12.75 0.57
N ALA A 164 7.70 12.46 -0.62
CA ALA A 164 6.26 12.39 -0.83
C ALA A 164 5.63 11.08 -0.30
N TYR A 165 6.45 10.05 -0.07
CA TYR A 165 5.98 8.83 0.59
C TYR A 165 5.72 9.09 2.07
N LYS A 166 4.59 8.58 2.58
CA LYS A 166 4.31 8.55 4.02
C LYS A 166 5.20 7.53 4.72
N LEU A 167 5.55 6.44 4.04
CA LEU A 167 6.49 5.45 4.51
C LEU A 167 7.49 5.11 3.39
N LEU A 168 8.78 5.28 3.66
CA LEU A 168 9.85 4.80 2.80
C LEU A 168 10.57 3.66 3.50
N ILE A 169 10.47 2.45 2.94
CA ILE A 169 11.16 1.27 3.42
C ILE A 169 12.50 1.18 2.69
N ILE A 170 13.59 1.14 3.47
CA ILE A 170 14.94 0.99 2.98
C ILE A 170 15.50 -0.32 3.54
N ASP A 171 15.65 -1.33 2.69
CA ASP A 171 16.19 -2.62 3.09
C ASP A 171 17.72 -2.69 2.83
N GLU A 172 18.37 -3.70 3.41
CA GLU A 172 19.79 -4.02 3.18
C GLU A 172 20.78 -2.90 3.57
N LEU A 173 20.42 -2.06 4.55
CA LEU A 173 21.26 -0.98 5.06
C LEU A 173 22.66 -1.44 5.52
N GLY A 174 22.82 -2.71 5.92
CA GLY A 174 24.09 -3.27 6.40
C GLY A 174 25.17 -3.52 5.35
N PHE A 175 24.87 -3.35 4.05
CA PHE A 175 25.80 -3.64 2.95
C PHE A 175 26.30 -2.39 2.21
N VAL A 176 25.93 -1.19 2.66
CA VAL A 176 26.48 0.04 2.08
C VAL A 176 27.86 0.27 2.70
N PRO A 177 28.96 0.30 1.93
CA PRO A 177 30.23 0.79 2.42
C PRO A 177 30.05 2.29 2.72
N LEU A 178 29.65 2.61 3.95
CA LEU A 178 29.79 3.96 4.47
C LEU A 178 31.28 4.27 4.40
N SER A 179 31.64 5.22 3.54
CA SER A 179 33.02 5.70 3.37
C SER A 179 33.68 5.80 4.75
N SER A 180 34.86 5.22 4.89
CA SER A 180 35.64 5.01 6.12
C SER A 180 36.15 6.30 6.80
N LYS A 181 35.32 7.35 6.86
CA LYS A 181 35.52 8.52 7.72
C LYS A 181 34.29 8.68 8.60
N ARG A 182 34.48 8.43 9.90
CA ARG A 182 33.49 8.37 11.00
C ARG A 182 32.88 6.99 11.24
N GLN A 183 33.74 6.02 11.55
CA GLN A 183 33.38 5.06 12.60
C GLN A 183 33.61 5.75 13.95
N GLY A 184 32.52 6.04 14.63
CA GLY A 184 32.50 6.63 15.96
C GLY A 184 31.05 6.88 16.30
N GLU A 185 30.55 6.15 17.30
CA GLU A 185 29.20 6.22 17.87
C GLU A 185 28.15 5.34 17.18
N ALA A 186 28.21 4.04 17.54
CA ALA A 186 27.02 3.22 17.58
C ALA A 186 26.01 3.88 18.55
N VAL A 187 25.00 4.55 17.99
CA VAL A 187 23.86 5.01 18.78
C VAL A 187 23.00 3.79 19.06
N GLN A 188 23.15 3.23 20.27
CA GLN A 188 22.07 2.49 20.92
C GLN A 188 20.86 3.43 21.00
N ALA A 189 19.73 3.05 20.40
CA ALA A 189 18.44 3.62 20.76
C ALA A 189 17.36 2.56 20.57
N VAL A 190 16.63 2.38 21.68
CA VAL A 190 15.40 1.64 21.98
C VAL A 190 14.59 1.13 20.79
#